data_AF-A0A510E5H2-F1
#
_entry.id   AF-A0A510E5H2-F1
#
_cell.length_a   1.000
_cell.length_b   1.000
_cell.length_c   1.000
_cell.angle_alpha   90.00
_cell.angle_beta   90.00
_cell.angle_gamma   90.00
#
_symmetry.space_group_name_H-M   'P 1'
#
loop_
_entity.id
_entity.type
_entity.pdbx_description
1 polymer ?
#
loop_
_entity_poly.entity_id
_entity_poly.type
_entity_poly.pdbx_seq_one_letter_code
_entity_poly.pdbx_strand_id
1 'polypeptide(L)'
;MEPHGKRLRFFPLSIWNPYVDDMEMDPLRIETSMTRLNRKLERAPWSWKTSYEDNRITEYKVWKDGRRKVLAYYIPYSLNVKEWGIYLLKDEISPDLNYLNSLIKSKGISADISPVYVSLIFLHELTHHVIEDWRVSSGSFSYVQDDERLCEYTAFTLTQALLSRVQGSTSPTRSGGGKNYGVSGYPIPGVSLQFPGLPKEIHLNYYDLISLLITIYYYWGRDIDKIYKVQVPSWVDEESFAKFLSQNLNVGLEEMWSERRVSSVYRRISVV
;
A
#
# COMPACT_ATOMS: atom_id res chain seq x y z
N MET A 1 7.33 -6.07 -33.95
CA MET A 1 7.89 -5.28 -32.86
C MET A 1 7.24 -5.75 -31.57
N GLU A 2 7.97 -6.51 -30.75
CA GLU A 2 7.50 -6.89 -29.42
C GLU A 2 7.51 -5.66 -28.51
N PRO A 3 6.51 -5.45 -27.63
CA PRO A 3 6.57 -4.39 -26.65
C PRO A 3 7.65 -4.77 -25.64
N HIS A 4 8.74 -4.01 -25.60
CA HIS A 4 9.79 -4.09 -24.58
C HIS A 4 9.27 -3.57 -23.22
N GLY A 5 8.21 -4.17 -22.68
CA GLY A 5 7.88 -4.09 -21.27
C GLY A 5 8.72 -5.13 -20.55
N LYS A 6 9.70 -4.71 -19.74
CA LYS A 6 10.35 -5.61 -18.78
C LYS A 6 9.25 -6.17 -17.89
N ARG A 7 8.83 -7.44 -18.10
CA ARG A 7 7.92 -8.15 -17.18
C ARG A 7 8.41 -7.90 -15.77
N LEU A 8 7.56 -7.35 -14.90
CA LEU A 8 7.89 -7.24 -13.48
C LEU A 8 7.98 -8.66 -12.96
N ARG A 9 9.22 -9.18 -12.86
CA ARG A 9 9.50 -10.36 -12.05
C ARG A 9 9.40 -9.92 -10.60
N PHE A 10 8.18 -10.00 -10.08
CA PHE A 10 7.93 -9.87 -8.66
C PHE A 10 8.26 -11.20 -8.01
N PHE A 11 9.40 -11.25 -7.33
CA PHE A 11 9.67 -12.22 -6.29
C PHE A 11 9.64 -11.40 -5.00
N PRO A 12 8.64 -11.56 -4.12
CA PRO A 12 8.69 -10.98 -2.79
C PRO A 12 9.79 -11.73 -2.01
N LEU A 13 11.06 -11.35 -2.26
CA LEU A 13 12.20 -11.92 -1.55
C LEU A 13 12.32 -11.37 -0.12
N SER A 14 11.51 -10.37 0.25
CA SER A 14 11.45 -9.83 1.61
C SER A 14 10.01 -9.84 2.10
N ILE A 15 9.65 -10.86 2.86
CA ILE A 15 8.46 -10.86 3.71
C ILE A 15 8.58 -9.64 4.63
N TRP A 16 7.59 -8.73 4.62
CA TRP A 16 7.59 -7.66 5.62
C TRP A 16 7.27 -8.28 6.98
N ASN A 17 8.17 -8.13 7.94
CA ASN A 17 7.96 -8.58 9.30
C ASN A 17 8.38 -7.47 10.26
N PRO A 18 7.45 -6.91 11.08
CA PRO A 18 7.79 -5.86 12.02
C PRO A 18 8.54 -6.38 13.26
N TYR A 19 8.74 -7.69 13.36
CA TYR A 19 9.28 -8.40 14.53
C TYR A 19 10.51 -9.29 14.22
N VAL A 20 11.06 -9.28 13.00
CA VAL A 20 12.20 -10.16 12.65
C VAL A 20 13.54 -9.55 13.03
N ASP A 21 14.27 -10.30 13.86
CA ASP A 21 15.69 -10.11 14.23
C ASP A 21 16.69 -10.51 13.12
N ASP A 22 16.25 -11.17 12.04
CA ASP A 22 17.08 -11.61 10.89
C ASP A 22 17.29 -10.52 9.82
N MET A 23 16.81 -9.30 10.03
CA MET A 23 17.47 -8.21 9.33
C MET A 23 18.86 -8.11 9.97
N GLU A 24 19.97 -8.19 9.21
CA GLU A 24 21.33 -7.79 9.65
C GLU A 24 21.36 -6.28 9.96
N MET A 25 20.39 -5.79 10.70
CA MET A 25 20.18 -4.44 11.14
C MET A 25 20.67 -4.44 12.56
N ASP A 26 21.75 -3.71 12.80
CA ASP A 26 22.21 -3.38 14.14
C ASP A 26 21.00 -3.03 15.03
N PRO A 27 20.69 -3.84 16.06
CA PRO A 27 19.55 -3.61 16.94
C PRO A 27 19.59 -2.22 17.57
N LEU A 28 20.79 -1.66 17.77
CA LEU A 28 20.99 -0.30 18.26
C LEU A 28 20.47 0.76 17.28
N ARG A 29 20.47 0.51 15.96
CA ARG A 29 19.96 1.45 14.94
C ARG A 29 18.44 1.44 14.82
N ILE A 30 17.81 0.26 14.88
CA ILE A 30 16.34 0.16 14.93
C ILE A 30 15.85 0.77 16.24
N GLU A 31 16.49 0.42 17.36
CA GLU A 31 16.17 1.02 18.65
C GLU A 31 16.39 2.53 18.60
N THR A 32 17.48 3.06 18.03
CA THR A 32 17.70 4.52 17.93
C THR A 32 16.67 5.24 17.03
N SER A 33 16.26 4.62 15.92
CA SER A 33 15.30 5.20 14.96
C SER A 33 13.86 5.16 15.48
N MET A 34 13.46 4.00 16.03
CA MET A 34 12.21 3.81 16.77
C MET A 34 12.18 4.69 18.02
N THR A 35 13.27 4.84 18.76
CA THR A 35 13.32 5.67 19.98
C THR A 35 13.17 7.16 19.67
N ARG A 36 13.61 7.63 18.48
CA ARG A 36 13.42 9.02 18.04
C ARG A 36 11.96 9.35 17.69
N LEU A 37 11.28 8.46 16.96
CA LEU A 37 9.87 8.63 16.54
C LEU A 37 8.86 8.20 17.62
N ASN A 38 9.04 7.03 18.22
CA ASN A 38 8.00 6.34 19.00
C ASN A 38 7.86 6.81 20.45
N ARG A 39 8.86 7.45 21.06
CA ARG A 39 8.75 7.91 22.47
C ARG A 39 7.58 8.89 22.72
N LYS A 40 7.00 9.48 21.68
CA LYS A 40 5.82 10.36 21.74
C LYS A 40 4.78 10.06 20.66
N LEU A 41 4.91 8.97 19.93
CA LEU A 41 3.92 8.62 18.92
C LEU A 41 2.69 8.09 19.66
N GLU A 42 1.66 8.92 19.76
CA GLU A 42 0.35 8.47 20.21
C GLU A 42 -0.28 7.64 19.09
N ARG A 43 -0.96 6.56 19.47
CA ARG A 43 -1.82 5.82 18.54
C ARG A 43 -2.93 6.73 18.03
N ALA A 44 -3.48 6.39 16.87
CA ALA A 44 -4.67 7.06 16.38
C ALA A 44 -5.78 7.04 17.45
N PRO A 45 -6.54 8.14 17.62
CA PRO A 45 -7.69 8.18 18.54
C PRO A 45 -8.90 7.36 18.03
N TRP A 46 -8.71 6.65 16.91
CA TRP A 46 -9.67 5.83 16.20
C TRP A 46 -9.04 4.47 15.88
N SER A 47 -9.89 3.47 15.65
CA SER A 47 -9.50 2.15 15.12
C SER A 47 -9.92 2.03 13.66
N TRP A 48 -9.07 1.43 12.83
CA TRP A 48 -9.42 1.09 11.45
C TRP A 48 -10.26 -0.18 11.45
N LYS A 49 -11.40 -0.18 10.74
CA LYS A 49 -12.21 -1.38 10.52
C LYS A 49 -12.75 -1.44 9.09
N THR A 50 -13.10 -2.65 8.69
CA THR A 50 -13.70 -3.00 7.40
C THR A 50 -15.11 -3.52 7.63
N SER A 51 -15.97 -3.32 6.64
CA SER A 51 -17.25 -3.99 6.54
C SER A 51 -17.63 -4.14 5.10
N TYR A 52 -18.29 -5.25 4.79
CA TYR A 52 -19.00 -5.39 3.54
C TYR A 52 -20.44 -4.89 3.72
N GLU A 53 -20.74 -3.71 3.16
CA GLU A 53 -22.04 -3.05 3.24
C GLU A 53 -22.38 -2.44 1.88
N ASP A 54 -23.66 -2.40 1.49
CA ASP A 54 -24.11 -1.81 0.21
C ASP A 54 -23.36 -2.31 -1.04
N ASN A 55 -23.00 -3.60 -1.09
CA ASN A 55 -22.22 -4.21 -2.19
C ASN A 55 -20.83 -3.58 -2.41
N ARG A 56 -20.20 -3.06 -1.34
CA ARG A 56 -18.83 -2.56 -1.34
C ARG A 56 -18.10 -3.03 -0.08
N ILE A 57 -16.79 -3.20 -0.21
CA ILE A 57 -15.90 -3.35 0.94
C ILE A 57 -15.51 -1.94 1.35
N THR A 58 -15.82 -1.59 2.60
CA THR A 58 -15.68 -0.22 3.10
C THR A 58 -14.73 -0.18 4.29
N GLU A 59 -13.69 0.63 4.17
CA GLU A 59 -12.74 0.93 5.24
C GLU A 59 -13.16 2.18 5.99
N TYR A 60 -13.23 2.12 7.31
CA TYR A 60 -13.66 3.24 8.13
C TYR A 60 -12.89 3.34 9.45
N LYS A 61 -12.70 4.59 9.86
CA LYS A 61 -12.24 4.97 11.18
C LYS A 61 -13.40 4.89 12.17
N VAL A 62 -13.16 4.26 13.33
CA VAL A 62 -14.12 4.20 14.45
C VAL A 62 -13.51 4.83 15.68
N TRP A 63 -14.13 5.90 16.18
CA TRP A 63 -13.74 6.55 17.44
C TRP A 63 -14.40 5.86 18.64
N LYS A 64 -13.88 6.12 19.85
CA LYS A 64 -14.42 5.58 21.10
C LYS A 64 -15.88 5.96 21.37
N ASP A 65 -16.34 7.08 20.82
CA ASP A 65 -17.72 7.56 20.89
C ASP A 65 -18.67 6.86 19.90
N GLY A 66 -18.16 5.92 19.09
CA GLY A 66 -18.93 5.18 18.08
C GLY A 66 -19.07 5.91 16.75
N ARG A 67 -18.56 7.14 16.61
CA ARG A 67 -18.52 7.84 15.33
C ARG A 67 -17.73 7.02 14.31
N ARG A 68 -18.27 6.89 13.10
CA ARG A 68 -17.64 6.21 11.97
C ARG A 68 -17.38 7.20 10.85
N LYS A 69 -16.22 7.09 10.19
CA LYS A 69 -15.91 7.84 8.97
C LYS A 69 -15.20 6.97 7.96
N VAL A 70 -15.68 6.96 6.72
CA VAL A 70 -15.11 6.15 5.64
C VAL A 70 -13.77 6.74 5.21
N LEU A 71 -12.75 5.90 5.07
CA LEU A 71 -11.41 6.23 4.62
C LEU A 71 -11.23 5.86 3.14
N ALA A 72 -11.69 4.67 2.78
CA ALA A 72 -11.60 4.10 1.46
C ALA A 72 -12.74 3.10 1.24
N TYR A 73 -13.03 2.79 -0.01
CA TYR A 73 -13.87 1.64 -0.32
C TYR A 73 -13.53 1.06 -1.69
N TYR A 74 -13.74 -0.24 -1.82
CA TYR A 74 -13.70 -0.99 -3.06
C TYR A 74 -15.10 -1.43 -3.46
N ILE A 75 -15.52 -1.09 -4.69
CA ILE A 75 -16.73 -1.64 -5.31
C ILE A 75 -16.31 -2.80 -6.22
N PRO A 76 -16.69 -4.05 -5.91
CA PRO A 76 -16.37 -5.23 -6.71
C PRO A 76 -17.01 -5.18 -8.11
N TYR A 77 -16.27 -5.58 -9.13
CA TYR A 77 -16.76 -5.55 -10.51
C TYR A 77 -17.82 -6.62 -10.77
N SER A 78 -17.77 -7.74 -10.04
CA SER A 78 -18.78 -8.81 -10.10
C SER A 78 -20.16 -8.36 -9.61
N LEU A 79 -20.22 -7.25 -8.85
CA LEU A 79 -21.45 -6.73 -8.27
C LEU A 79 -21.98 -5.49 -9.00
N ASN A 80 -21.10 -4.58 -9.44
CA ASN A 80 -21.51 -3.35 -10.12
C ASN A 80 -20.51 -2.94 -11.22
N VAL A 81 -20.72 -3.43 -12.44
CA VAL A 81 -19.87 -3.16 -13.62
C VAL A 81 -19.78 -1.66 -14.00
N LYS A 82 -20.71 -0.82 -13.54
CA LYS A 82 -20.71 0.61 -13.86
C LYS A 82 -19.85 1.42 -12.90
N GLU A 83 -19.92 1.13 -11.60
CA GLU A 83 -19.31 1.95 -10.55
C GLU A 83 -18.17 1.22 -9.81
N TRP A 84 -17.76 0.04 -10.28
CA TRP A 84 -16.63 -0.66 -9.66
C TRP A 84 -15.33 0.14 -9.73
N GLY A 85 -14.48 -0.07 -8.73
CA GLY A 85 -13.22 0.64 -8.60
C GLY A 85 -12.80 0.85 -7.15
N ILE A 86 -11.66 1.51 -7.00
CA ILE A 86 -11.07 1.88 -5.71
C ILE A 86 -11.32 3.37 -5.48
N TYR A 87 -11.85 3.71 -4.32
CA TYR A 87 -12.19 5.08 -3.95
C TYR A 87 -11.48 5.46 -2.66
N LEU A 88 -10.64 6.50 -2.73
CA LEU A 88 -9.87 7.01 -1.59
C LEU A 88 -10.45 8.37 -1.17
N LEU A 89 -10.84 8.52 0.09
CA LEU A 89 -11.53 9.72 0.56
C LEU A 89 -10.50 10.69 1.15
N LYS A 90 -10.11 11.68 0.36
CA LYS A 90 -8.98 12.56 0.70
C LYS A 90 -9.23 13.35 1.99
N ASP A 91 -10.46 13.80 2.20
CA ASP A 91 -10.82 14.64 3.35
C ASP A 91 -10.70 13.87 4.67
N GLU A 92 -10.73 12.54 4.60
CA GLU A 92 -10.51 11.66 5.75
C GLU A 92 -9.06 11.18 5.86
N ILE A 93 -8.32 11.07 4.75
CA ILE A 93 -6.89 10.69 4.75
C ILE A 93 -5.98 11.87 5.14
N SER A 94 -6.23 13.07 4.61
CA SER A 94 -5.37 14.25 4.77
C SER A 94 -5.13 14.67 6.23
N PRO A 95 -6.11 14.62 7.15
CA PRO A 95 -5.86 14.93 8.55
C PRO A 95 -4.78 14.05 9.19
N ASP A 96 -4.76 12.75 8.89
CA ASP A 96 -3.75 11.83 9.44
C ASP A 96 -2.37 12.12 8.84
N LEU A 97 -2.32 12.36 7.52
CA LEU A 97 -1.09 12.73 6.83
C LEU A 97 -0.47 14.00 7.42
N ASN A 98 -1.29 15.03 7.64
CA ASN A 98 -0.85 16.29 8.22
C ASN A 98 -0.31 16.10 9.64
N TYR A 99 -1.03 15.32 10.46
CA TYR A 99 -0.59 14.99 11.81
C TYR A 99 0.75 14.23 11.80
N LEU A 100 0.85 13.13 11.04
CA LEU A 100 2.04 12.31 11.00
C LEU A 100 3.25 13.06 10.42
N ASN A 101 3.07 13.82 9.34
CA ASN A 101 4.14 14.65 8.79
C ASN A 101 4.58 15.75 9.76
N SER A 102 3.65 16.37 10.50
CA SER A 102 4.01 17.35 11.53
C SER A 102 4.86 16.71 12.64
N LEU A 103 4.51 15.48 13.04
CA LEU A 103 5.25 14.73 14.04
C LEU A 103 6.64 14.37 13.54
N ILE A 104 6.76 13.80 12.34
CA ILE A 104 8.04 13.44 11.69
C ILE A 104 8.95 14.67 11.57
N LYS A 105 8.40 15.78 11.09
CA LYS A 105 9.13 17.05 10.95
C LYS A 105 9.60 17.59 12.31
N SER A 106 8.79 17.49 13.36
CA SER A 106 9.18 17.90 14.73
C SER A 106 10.39 17.13 15.28
N LYS A 107 10.67 15.95 14.72
CA LYS A 107 11.83 15.10 15.06
C LYS A 107 13.06 15.36 14.19
N GLY A 108 12.99 16.34 13.29
CA GLY A 108 14.09 16.67 12.37
C GLY A 108 14.27 15.64 11.24
N ILE A 109 13.27 14.80 10.99
CA ILE A 109 13.29 13.83 9.89
C ILE A 109 12.75 14.54 8.64
N SER A 110 13.53 14.55 7.56
CA SER A 110 13.18 15.23 6.29
C SER A 110 12.32 14.38 5.34
N ALA A 111 11.78 13.26 5.84
CA ALA A 111 10.97 12.34 5.05
C ALA A 111 9.49 12.76 5.03
N ASP A 112 8.84 12.55 3.89
CA ASP A 112 7.38 12.68 3.74
C ASP A 112 6.73 11.30 3.84
N ILE A 113 5.80 11.13 4.78
CA ILE A 113 5.10 9.85 5.00
C ILE A 113 3.95 9.62 4.02
N SER A 114 3.49 10.66 3.32
CA SER A 114 2.33 10.59 2.44
C SER A 114 2.47 9.51 1.37
N PRO A 115 3.63 9.37 0.71
CA PRO A 115 3.91 8.29 -0.22
C PRO A 115 4.23 6.96 0.46
N VAL A 116 3.99 6.75 1.73
CA VAL A 116 3.97 5.40 2.33
C VAL A 116 2.53 5.09 2.76
N TYR A 117 1.89 6.07 3.40
CA TYR A 117 0.52 5.97 3.89
C TYR A 117 -0.51 5.70 2.79
N VAL A 118 -0.46 6.47 1.70
CA VAL A 118 -1.44 6.34 0.61
C VAL A 118 -1.27 5.00 -0.14
N SER A 119 -0.04 4.48 -0.22
CA SER A 119 0.31 3.17 -0.81
C SER A 119 -0.36 2.08 -0.03
N LEU A 120 -0.24 2.13 1.29
CA LEU A 120 -0.77 1.10 2.14
C LEU A 120 -2.28 1.00 1.97
N ILE A 121 -2.99 2.14 1.99
CA ILE A 121 -4.44 2.15 1.74
C ILE A 121 -4.75 1.63 0.33
N PHE A 122 -4.09 2.17 -0.69
CA PHE A 122 -4.37 1.77 -2.07
C PHE A 122 -4.07 0.29 -2.33
N LEU A 123 -2.93 -0.22 -1.87
CA LEU A 123 -2.51 -1.60 -2.08
C LEU A 123 -3.37 -2.56 -1.25
N HIS A 124 -3.88 -2.12 -0.11
CA HIS A 124 -4.90 -2.85 0.65
C HIS A 124 -6.17 -3.02 -0.21
N GLU A 125 -6.74 -1.92 -0.71
CA GLU A 125 -7.94 -1.99 -1.59
C GLU A 125 -7.69 -2.77 -2.88
N LEU A 126 -6.52 -2.61 -3.49
CA LEU A 126 -6.14 -3.38 -4.68
C LEU A 126 -6.07 -4.87 -4.38
N THR A 127 -5.68 -5.25 -3.17
CA THR A 127 -5.65 -6.67 -2.78
C THR A 127 -7.05 -7.26 -2.73
N HIS A 128 -8.08 -6.51 -2.32
CA HIS A 128 -9.47 -6.97 -2.43
C HIS A 128 -9.87 -7.28 -3.87
N HIS A 129 -9.46 -6.45 -4.84
CA HIS A 129 -9.70 -6.73 -6.25
C HIS A 129 -9.00 -8.02 -6.71
N VAL A 130 -7.74 -8.23 -6.32
CA VAL A 130 -7.01 -9.46 -6.66
C VAL A 130 -7.65 -10.70 -6.02
N ILE A 131 -8.13 -10.60 -4.77
CA ILE A 131 -8.87 -11.68 -4.12
C ILE A 131 -10.19 -11.94 -4.83
N GLU A 132 -10.90 -10.91 -5.28
CA GLU A 132 -12.10 -11.06 -6.12
C GLU A 132 -11.80 -11.84 -7.38
N ASP A 133 -10.81 -11.42 -8.18
CA ASP A 133 -10.42 -12.11 -9.42
C ASP A 133 -10.09 -13.58 -9.16
N TRP A 134 -9.38 -13.85 -8.06
CA TRP A 134 -9.04 -15.21 -7.67
C TRP A 134 -10.29 -16.05 -7.38
N ARG A 135 -11.24 -15.52 -6.60
CA ARG A 135 -12.48 -16.23 -6.25
C ARG A 135 -13.46 -16.35 -7.41
N VAL A 136 -13.61 -15.30 -8.21
CA VAL A 136 -14.45 -15.33 -9.43
C VAL A 136 -13.91 -16.35 -10.42
N SER A 137 -12.59 -16.45 -10.59
CA SER A 137 -11.99 -17.51 -11.43
C SER A 137 -12.28 -18.93 -10.92
N SER A 138 -12.65 -19.07 -9.64
CA SER A 138 -13.00 -20.33 -8.98
C SER A 138 -14.51 -20.56 -8.83
N GLY A 139 -15.36 -19.61 -9.24
CA GLY A 139 -16.82 -19.79 -9.34
C GLY A 139 -17.67 -18.60 -8.91
N SER A 140 -17.43 -18.01 -7.73
CA SER A 140 -18.23 -16.91 -7.20
C SER A 140 -17.46 -16.00 -6.26
N PHE A 141 -17.80 -14.72 -6.24
CA PHE A 141 -17.26 -13.76 -5.27
C PHE A 141 -18.05 -13.80 -3.95
N SER A 142 -17.32 -13.88 -2.84
CA SER A 142 -17.81 -13.60 -1.50
C SER A 142 -16.71 -12.94 -0.69
N TYR A 143 -17.01 -11.83 -0.01
CA TYR A 143 -16.10 -11.22 0.94
C TYR A 143 -16.04 -12.04 2.24
N VAL A 144 -14.84 -12.24 2.78
CA VAL A 144 -14.64 -12.90 4.08
C VAL A 144 -13.72 -12.02 4.93
N GLN A 145 -14.05 -11.80 6.20
CA GLN A 145 -13.27 -10.91 7.06
C GLN A 145 -11.81 -11.35 7.28
N ASP A 146 -11.49 -12.63 7.09
CA ASP A 146 -10.10 -13.11 7.18
C ASP A 146 -9.23 -12.64 5.99
N ASP A 147 -9.83 -12.11 4.92
CA ASP A 147 -9.14 -11.46 3.79
C ASP A 147 -8.32 -10.27 4.24
N GLU A 148 -8.76 -9.56 5.29
CA GLU A 148 -8.11 -8.36 5.81
C GLU A 148 -6.65 -8.61 6.20
N ARG A 149 -6.34 -9.80 6.70
CA ARG A 149 -4.97 -10.19 7.04
C ARG A 149 -4.09 -10.27 5.80
N LEU A 150 -4.62 -10.86 4.74
CA LEU A 150 -3.92 -10.95 3.45
C LEU A 150 -3.79 -9.56 2.80
N CYS A 151 -4.81 -8.71 2.90
CA CYS A 151 -4.76 -7.32 2.43
C CYS A 151 -3.69 -6.51 3.15
N GLU A 152 -3.64 -6.56 4.49
CA GLU A 152 -2.59 -5.91 5.29
C GLU A 152 -1.21 -6.48 4.94
N TYR A 153 -1.07 -7.80 4.87
CA TYR A 153 0.20 -8.45 4.51
C TYR A 153 0.72 -7.98 3.16
N THR A 154 -0.16 -7.99 2.16
CA THR A 154 0.16 -7.61 0.79
C THR A 154 0.48 -6.12 0.73
N ALA A 155 -0.30 -5.26 1.38
CA ALA A 155 -0.09 -3.82 1.39
C ALA A 155 1.29 -3.45 1.96
N PHE A 156 1.66 -3.96 3.14
CA PHE A 156 2.95 -3.67 3.76
C PHE A 156 4.13 -4.23 2.95
N THR A 157 4.02 -5.49 2.50
CA THR A 157 5.06 -6.16 1.71
C THR A 157 5.29 -5.46 0.37
N LEU A 158 4.22 -5.14 -0.37
CA LEU A 158 4.32 -4.45 -1.65
C LEU A 158 4.82 -3.02 -1.48
N THR A 159 4.35 -2.28 -0.47
CA THR A 159 4.82 -0.90 -0.23
C THR A 159 6.32 -0.87 0.01
N GLN A 160 6.83 -1.75 0.88
CA GLN A 160 8.28 -1.88 1.10
C GLN A 160 9.01 -2.19 -0.20
N ALA A 161 8.56 -3.23 -0.93
CA ALA A 161 9.25 -3.71 -2.12
C ALA A 161 9.27 -2.67 -3.25
N LEU A 162 8.15 -1.97 -3.47
CA LEU A 162 8.02 -0.99 -4.53
C LEU A 162 8.85 0.27 -4.24
N LEU A 163 8.74 0.81 -3.03
CA LEU A 163 9.46 2.03 -2.66
C LEU A 163 10.98 1.81 -2.46
N SER A 164 11.40 0.61 -2.06
CA SER A 164 12.83 0.26 -2.00
C SER A 164 13.45 0.19 -3.41
N ARG A 165 12.70 -0.27 -4.42
CA ARG A 165 13.19 -0.36 -5.81
C ARG A 165 13.36 0.98 -6.50
N VAL A 166 12.57 2.00 -6.10
CA VAL A 166 12.74 3.38 -6.60
C VAL A 166 14.15 3.91 -6.28
N GLN A 167 14.75 3.48 -5.17
CA GLN A 167 16.12 3.85 -4.77
C GLN A 167 17.21 3.14 -5.60
N GLY A 168 16.94 1.94 -6.11
CA GLY A 168 17.93 1.14 -6.86
C GLY A 168 18.19 1.65 -8.28
N SER A 169 17.24 2.40 -8.87
CA SER A 169 17.40 2.96 -10.23
C SER A 169 18.21 4.26 -10.29
N THR A 170 18.63 4.82 -9.15
CA THR A 170 19.48 6.02 -9.10
C THR A 170 20.97 5.72 -8.94
N SER A 171 21.43 4.48 -9.17
CA SER A 171 22.87 4.20 -9.22
C SER A 171 23.52 4.96 -10.38
N PRO A 172 24.53 5.83 -10.13
CA PRO A 172 25.18 6.60 -11.16
C PRO A 172 26.17 5.69 -11.89
N THR A 173 25.73 5.05 -12.98
CA THR A 173 26.69 4.71 -14.04
C THR A 173 27.25 6.03 -14.55
N ARG A 174 28.49 6.33 -14.14
CA ARG A 174 29.37 7.34 -14.73
C ARG A 174 29.53 7.05 -16.22
N SER A 175 28.63 7.58 -17.05
CA SER A 175 28.89 7.93 -18.44
C SER A 175 27.70 8.70 -19.04
N GLY A 176 27.87 10.02 -19.16
CA GLY A 176 27.15 10.85 -20.13
C GLY A 176 25.70 11.22 -19.80
N GLY A 177 25.50 12.45 -19.33
CA GLY A 177 24.35 13.31 -19.69
C GLY A 177 22.92 12.78 -19.53
N GLY A 178 22.68 11.74 -18.71
CA GLY A 178 21.35 11.18 -18.50
C GLY A 178 20.54 12.00 -17.50
N LYS A 179 19.36 12.50 -17.93
CA LYS A 179 18.37 13.14 -17.06
C LYS A 179 18.02 12.21 -15.89
N ASN A 180 17.96 12.75 -14.67
CA ASN A 180 17.44 12.04 -13.50
C ASN A 180 16.01 11.59 -13.79
N TYR A 181 15.79 10.28 -13.96
CA TYR A 181 14.44 9.74 -14.13
C TYR A 181 13.86 9.48 -12.74
N GLY A 182 13.19 10.47 -12.16
CA GLY A 182 12.23 10.21 -11.09
C GLY A 182 11.18 9.21 -11.59
N VAL A 183 10.83 8.22 -10.77
CA VAL A 183 9.75 7.29 -11.11
C VAL A 183 8.43 8.07 -11.04
N SER A 184 7.88 8.38 -12.21
CA SER A 184 6.51 8.90 -12.33
C SER A 184 5.52 7.77 -12.09
N GLY A 185 4.63 7.93 -11.12
CA GLY A 185 3.59 6.96 -10.79
C GLY A 185 3.91 6.19 -9.51
N TYR A 186 3.27 6.64 -8.44
CA TYR A 186 3.16 5.99 -7.14
C TYR A 186 1.66 5.81 -6.86
N PRO A 187 1.21 4.69 -6.25
CA PRO A 187 1.98 3.68 -5.50
C PRO A 187 2.56 2.52 -6.29
N ILE A 188 2.15 2.37 -7.56
CA ILE A 188 2.70 1.39 -8.50
C ILE A 188 3.22 2.19 -9.71
N PRO A 189 4.38 1.83 -10.29
CA PRO A 189 4.88 2.48 -11.50
C PRO A 189 3.78 2.62 -12.57
N GLY A 190 3.57 3.83 -13.10
CA GLY A 190 2.52 4.09 -14.09
C GLY A 190 1.13 4.44 -13.51
N VAL A 191 0.84 4.15 -12.23
CA VAL A 191 -0.33 4.66 -11.53
C VAL A 191 0.04 5.97 -10.84
N SER A 192 -0.57 7.09 -11.24
CA SER A 192 -0.45 8.35 -10.50
C SER A 192 -1.76 8.62 -9.77
N LEU A 193 -1.74 8.48 -8.45
CA LEU A 193 -2.86 8.96 -7.64
C LEU A 193 -2.85 10.48 -7.65
N GLN A 194 -3.95 11.08 -8.09
CA GLN A 194 -4.16 12.53 -8.03
C GLN A 194 -4.52 12.97 -6.60
N PHE A 195 -3.68 12.60 -5.64
CA PHE A 195 -3.86 12.98 -4.24
C PHE A 195 -3.14 14.31 -3.98
N PRO A 196 -3.84 15.38 -3.54
CA PRO A 196 -3.23 16.69 -3.36
C PRO A 196 -2.07 16.67 -2.36
N GLY A 197 -0.97 17.32 -2.72
CA GLY A 197 0.21 17.43 -1.86
C GLY A 197 1.16 16.24 -1.93
N LEU A 198 0.87 15.18 -2.69
CA LEU A 198 1.85 14.13 -2.93
C LEU A 198 3.06 14.67 -3.70
N PRO A 199 4.29 14.38 -3.27
CA PRO A 199 5.49 14.79 -3.98
C PRO A 199 5.58 14.06 -5.32
N LYS A 200 6.07 14.77 -6.34
CA LYS A 200 6.31 14.20 -7.68
C LYS A 200 7.45 13.18 -7.71
N GLU A 201 8.38 13.31 -6.76
CA GLU A 201 9.52 12.42 -6.59
C GLU A 201 9.64 12.05 -5.11
N ILE A 202 9.93 10.77 -4.84
CA ILE A 202 10.05 10.24 -3.49
C ILE A 202 11.54 9.95 -3.24
N HIS A 203 12.11 10.66 -2.27
CA HIS A 203 13.48 10.45 -1.81
C HIS A 203 13.43 9.91 -0.39
N LEU A 204 13.34 8.58 -0.27
CA LEU A 204 13.47 7.87 1.00
C LEU A 204 14.73 7.01 0.92
N ASN A 205 15.50 6.90 2.00
CA ASN A 205 16.48 5.82 2.12
C ASN A 205 15.76 4.57 2.70
N TYR A 206 16.39 3.39 2.59
CA TYR A 206 15.81 2.14 3.08
C TYR A 206 15.39 2.22 4.57
N TYR A 207 16.23 2.78 5.43
CA TYR A 207 15.95 2.89 6.87
C TYR A 207 14.80 3.85 7.18
N ASP A 208 14.69 4.96 6.45
CA ASP A 208 13.57 5.89 6.56
C ASP A 208 12.27 5.19 6.16
N LEU A 209 12.26 4.46 5.04
CA LEU A 209 11.09 3.71 4.59
C LEU A 209 10.62 2.69 5.64
N ILE A 210 11.54 1.88 6.18
CA ILE A 210 11.20 0.93 7.25
C ILE A 210 10.65 1.65 8.47
N SER A 211 11.28 2.76 8.89
CA SER A 211 10.82 3.55 10.03
C SER A 211 9.43 4.15 9.82
N LEU A 212 9.12 4.62 8.61
CA LEU A 212 7.80 5.13 8.25
C LEU A 212 6.75 4.02 8.25
N LEU A 213 7.06 2.84 7.69
CA LEU A 213 6.16 1.68 7.73
C LEU A 213 5.83 1.27 9.15
N ILE A 214 6.84 1.19 10.04
CA ILE A 214 6.62 0.86 11.45
C ILE A 214 5.81 1.95 12.16
N THR A 215 6.09 3.23 11.85
CA THR A 215 5.32 4.37 12.39
C THR A 215 3.83 4.22 12.06
N ILE A 216 3.50 3.89 10.81
CA ILE A 216 2.11 3.71 10.37
C ILE A 216 1.48 2.48 11.02
N TYR A 217 2.21 1.35 11.03
CA TYR A 217 1.76 0.11 11.66
C TYR A 217 1.37 0.32 13.13
N TYR A 218 2.21 1.03 13.89
CA TYR A 218 1.93 1.37 15.28
C TYR A 218 0.79 2.38 15.43
N TYR A 219 0.81 3.44 14.63
CA TYR A 219 -0.21 4.50 14.65
C TYR A 219 -1.61 3.93 14.43
N TRP A 220 -1.76 3.00 13.48
CA TRP A 220 -3.02 2.32 13.19
C TRP A 220 -3.42 1.23 14.19
N GLY A 221 -2.56 0.87 15.13
CA GLY A 221 -2.91 -0.16 16.13
C GLY A 221 -2.68 -1.60 15.69
N ARG A 222 -1.96 -1.84 14.59
CA ARG A 222 -1.87 -3.17 13.96
C ARG A 222 -1.12 -4.21 14.80
N ASP A 223 -0.22 -3.79 15.68
CA ASP A 223 0.51 -4.64 16.62
C ASP A 223 -0.39 -5.27 17.70
N ILE A 224 -1.52 -4.64 18.01
CA ILE A 224 -2.48 -5.13 19.01
C ILE A 224 -3.80 -5.60 18.40
N ASP A 225 -4.01 -5.37 17.10
CA ASP A 225 -5.21 -5.79 16.40
C ASP A 225 -5.22 -7.32 16.19
N LYS A 226 -6.40 -7.92 16.35
CA LYS A 226 -6.57 -9.38 16.18
C LYS A 226 -6.90 -9.76 14.75
N ILE A 227 -7.52 -8.85 14.01
CA ILE A 227 -8.01 -9.03 12.65
C ILE A 227 -6.96 -8.51 11.69
N TYR A 228 -6.52 -7.26 11.84
CA TYR A 228 -5.59 -6.60 10.91
C TYR A 228 -4.14 -6.90 11.25
N LYS A 229 -3.79 -8.19 11.24
CA LYS A 229 -2.40 -8.63 11.37
C LYS A 229 -1.79 -8.75 9.98
N VAL A 230 -0.57 -8.27 9.84
CA VAL A 230 0.25 -8.47 8.63
C VAL A 230 0.74 -9.93 8.60
N GLN A 231 -0.16 -10.83 8.23
CA GLN A 231 0.08 -12.28 8.21
C GLN A 231 -0.64 -12.92 7.03
N VAL A 232 0.00 -13.90 6.40
CA VAL A 232 -0.65 -14.75 5.41
C VAL A 232 -1.61 -15.70 6.13
N PRO A 233 -2.92 -15.68 5.80
CA PRO A 233 -3.87 -16.62 6.38
C PRO A 233 -3.55 -18.08 6.04
N SER A 234 -3.92 -19.01 6.91
CA SER A 234 -3.62 -20.45 6.73
C SER A 234 -4.31 -21.09 5.52
N TRP A 235 -5.34 -20.46 4.96
CA TRP A 235 -6.04 -20.93 3.76
C TRP A 235 -5.35 -20.49 2.46
N VAL A 236 -4.34 -19.61 2.55
CA VAL A 236 -3.61 -19.09 1.38
C VAL A 236 -2.35 -19.89 1.15
N ASP A 237 -2.21 -20.49 -0.04
CA ASP A 237 -0.91 -20.91 -0.54
C ASP A 237 -0.13 -19.68 -1.02
N GLU A 238 0.89 -19.29 -0.25
CA GLU A 238 1.62 -18.04 -0.46
C GLU A 238 2.28 -17.96 -1.84
N GLU A 239 2.84 -19.08 -2.33
CA GLU A 239 3.50 -19.11 -3.64
C GLU A 239 2.50 -18.90 -4.78
N SER A 240 1.35 -19.59 -4.73
CA SER A 240 0.28 -19.43 -5.72
C SER A 240 -0.30 -18.04 -5.69
N PHE A 241 -0.56 -17.48 -4.50
CA PHE A 241 -1.06 -16.12 -4.38
C PHE A 241 -0.05 -15.08 -4.90
N ALA A 242 1.24 -15.21 -4.56
CA ALA A 242 2.27 -14.31 -5.06
C ALA A 242 2.39 -14.36 -6.60
N LYS A 243 2.28 -15.55 -7.21
CA LYS A 243 2.21 -15.71 -8.67
C LYS A 243 0.98 -15.02 -9.24
N PHE A 244 -0.19 -15.21 -8.64
CA PHE A 244 -1.46 -14.62 -9.10
C PHE A 244 -1.45 -13.08 -8.99
N LEU A 245 -0.98 -12.55 -7.86
CA LEU A 245 -0.79 -11.12 -7.63
C LEU A 245 0.18 -10.51 -8.66
N SER A 246 1.32 -11.17 -8.90
CA SER A 246 2.30 -10.73 -9.89
C SER A 246 1.70 -10.70 -11.31
N GLN A 247 0.90 -11.70 -11.68
CA GLN A 247 0.18 -11.72 -12.95
C GLN A 247 -0.81 -10.57 -13.06
N ASN A 248 -1.64 -10.34 -12.04
CA ASN A 248 -2.62 -9.25 -12.01
C ASN A 248 -1.96 -7.86 -12.09
N LEU A 249 -0.86 -7.65 -11.38
CA LEU A 249 -0.09 -6.42 -11.46
C LEU A 249 0.51 -6.22 -12.86
N ASN A 250 1.07 -7.27 -13.46
CA ASN A 250 1.62 -7.18 -14.82
C ASN A 250 0.53 -6.88 -15.86
N VAL A 251 -0.60 -7.59 -15.83
CA VAL A 251 -1.72 -7.35 -16.74
C VAL A 251 -2.27 -5.93 -16.57
N GLY A 252 -2.49 -5.51 -15.33
CA GLY A 252 -2.94 -4.15 -15.03
C GLY A 252 -2.03 -3.07 -15.59
N LEU A 253 -0.72 -3.25 -15.44
CA LEU A 253 0.28 -2.31 -15.95
C LEU A 253 0.40 -2.33 -17.47
N GLU A 254 0.37 -3.50 -18.09
CA GLU A 254 0.33 -3.64 -19.55
C GLU A 254 -0.93 -2.97 -20.12
N GLU A 255 -2.08 -3.15 -19.48
CA GLU A 255 -3.33 -2.49 -19.88
C GLU A 255 -3.26 -0.98 -19.72
N MET A 256 -2.71 -0.46 -18.63
CA MET A 256 -2.50 0.98 -18.43
C MET A 256 -1.64 1.60 -19.53
N TRP A 257 -0.58 0.91 -19.94
CA TRP A 257 0.32 1.39 -20.99
C TRP A 257 -0.18 1.10 -22.40
N SER A 258 -1.18 0.24 -22.56
CA SER A 258 -1.80 -0.02 -23.85
C SER A 258 -2.73 1.13 -24.26
N GLU A 259 -2.71 1.50 -25.54
CA GLU A 259 -3.70 2.42 -26.12
C GLU A 259 -5.11 1.83 -26.16
N ARG A 260 -5.26 0.52 -25.87
CA ARG A 260 -6.55 -0.17 -25.83
C ARG A 260 -7.31 0.25 -24.58
N ARG A 261 -8.58 0.63 -24.76
CA ARG A 261 -9.50 0.97 -23.67
C ARG A 261 -10.13 -0.29 -23.07
N VAL A 262 -9.32 -1.13 -22.44
CA VAL A 262 -9.85 -2.24 -21.62
C VAL A 262 -10.22 -1.68 -20.24
N SER A 263 -11.36 -2.12 -19.69
CA SER A 263 -11.81 -1.71 -18.36
C SER A 263 -10.96 -2.43 -17.31
N SER A 264 -10.16 -1.68 -16.55
CA SER A 264 -9.16 -2.20 -15.60
C SER A 264 -9.28 -1.48 -14.26
N VAL A 265 -9.02 -2.17 -13.13
CA VAL A 265 -9.09 -1.54 -11.79
C VAL A 265 -8.12 -0.37 -11.69
N TYR A 266 -6.97 -0.50 -12.36
CA TYR A 266 -5.92 0.50 -12.40
C TYR A 266 -6.32 1.78 -13.15
N ARG A 267 -7.42 1.75 -13.89
CA ARG A 267 -8.04 2.92 -14.55
C ARG A 267 -9.28 3.44 -13.80
N ARG A 268 -9.73 2.73 -12.77
CA ARG A 268 -10.92 3.05 -11.96
C ARG A 268 -10.54 3.33 -10.51
N ILE A 269 -9.55 4.20 -10.36
CA ILE A 269 -9.10 4.68 -9.05
C ILE A 269 -9.52 6.14 -8.96
N SER A 270 -10.33 6.46 -7.95
CA SER A 270 -10.83 7.81 -7.72
C SER A 270 -10.36 8.31 -6.36
N VAL A 271 -9.74 9.49 -6.35
CA VAL A 271 -9.54 10.25 -5.12
C VAL A 271 -10.70 11.23 -5.02
N VAL A 272 -11.56 11.02 -4.02
CA VAL A 272 -12.79 11.79 -3.81
C VAL A 272 -12.57 12.80 -2.68
#